data_AF-A0A1V6UCF6-F1
#
_entry.id   AF-A0A1V6UCF6-F1
#
_cell.length_a   1.000
_cell.length_b   1.000
_cell.length_c   1.000
_cell.angle_alpha   90.00
_cell.angle_beta   90.00
_cell.angle_gamma   90.00
#
_symmetry.space_group_name_H-M   'P 1'
#
loop_
_entity.id
_entity.type
_entity.pdbx_description
1 polymer ?
#
loop_
_entity_poly.entity_id
_entity_poly.type
_entity_poly.pdbx_seq_one_letter_code
_entity_poly.pdbx_strand_id
1 'polypeptide(L)'
;MSYPTSRTETRQQPAEIKKKQAKSLAGLPPSTLHISLYIRSDPPLPNDFHWAFYLHKGTSSTPGGTKYHARGIGGGWIAAHEATAGIFTENFLCVIIQIATIRPTAHEHVDEIMRSCDKSLNSIPGITCRVWILTVLRRLVDEGVVHCDIGELEKDCLGFGNEHSATASANEQPRPVAKSRVSS
;
A
#
# COMPACT_ATOMS: atom_id res chain seq x y z
N MET A 1 33.38 -9.39 -41.96
CA MET A 1 32.48 -8.23 -42.07
C MET A 1 31.43 -8.37 -40.99
N SER A 2 31.60 -7.62 -39.90
CA SER A 2 30.72 -7.68 -38.73
C SER A 2 29.76 -6.50 -38.80
N TYR A 3 28.46 -6.78 -38.92
CA TYR A 3 27.43 -5.77 -38.76
C TYR A 3 27.34 -5.34 -37.28
N PRO A 4 27.07 -4.05 -37.00
CA PRO A 4 27.09 -3.52 -35.65
C PRO A 4 25.75 -3.78 -34.96
N THR A 5 25.75 -4.51 -33.84
CA THR A 5 24.55 -4.58 -32.99
C THR A 5 24.45 -3.26 -32.22
N SER A 6 23.48 -2.44 -32.65
CA SER A 6 23.08 -1.17 -32.09
C SER A 6 23.05 -1.19 -30.56
N ARG A 7 23.87 -0.35 -29.93
CA ARG A 7 23.99 -0.17 -28.47
C ARG A 7 22.82 0.65 -27.88
N THR A 8 21.63 0.56 -28.49
CA THR A 8 20.55 1.55 -28.34
C THR A 8 19.23 0.96 -27.81
N GLU A 9 19.24 -0.23 -27.23
CA GLU A 9 18.01 -0.90 -26.75
C GLU A 9 17.92 -1.17 -25.23
N THR A 10 18.85 -0.71 -24.39
CA THR A 10 18.81 -0.97 -22.92
C THR A 10 18.62 0.27 -22.04
N ARG A 11 18.01 1.33 -22.58
CA ARG A 11 17.68 2.55 -21.83
C ARG A 11 16.27 3.04 -22.19
N GLN A 12 15.24 2.23 -21.92
CA GLN A 12 13.95 2.81 -21.51
C GLN A 12 14.18 3.35 -20.09
N GLN A 13 14.42 4.65 -20.06
CA GLN A 13 15.28 5.30 -19.08
C GLN A 13 14.57 5.45 -17.72
N PRO A 14 15.29 5.40 -16.59
CA PRO A 14 14.74 5.70 -15.26
C PRO A 14 13.85 6.96 -15.18
N ALA A 15 14.05 7.94 -16.07
CA ALA A 15 13.19 9.10 -16.21
C ALA A 15 11.74 8.76 -16.62
N GLU A 16 11.54 7.80 -17.52
CA GLU A 16 10.21 7.35 -17.95
C GLU A 16 9.48 6.63 -16.82
N ILE A 17 10.18 5.78 -16.06
CA ILE A 17 9.64 5.12 -14.86
C ILE A 17 9.21 6.18 -13.84
N LYS A 18 10.09 7.14 -13.53
CA LYS A 18 9.75 8.26 -12.62
C LYS A 18 8.54 9.05 -13.11
N LYS A 19 8.44 9.31 -14.42
CA LYS A 19 7.28 10.00 -15.01
C LYS A 19 5.99 9.18 -14.85
N LYS A 20 6.04 7.86 -15.07
CA LYS A 20 4.89 6.95 -14.88
C LYS A 20 4.47 6.89 -13.40
N GLN A 21 5.43 6.80 -12.47
CA GLN A 21 5.18 6.80 -11.02
C GLN A 21 4.55 8.13 -10.56
N ALA A 22 5.10 9.28 -11.00
CA ALA A 22 4.54 10.59 -10.70
C ALA A 22 3.12 10.77 -11.26
N LYS A 23 2.88 10.29 -12.48
CA LYS A 23 1.52 10.27 -13.08
C LYS A 23 0.56 9.39 -12.28
N SER A 24 1.03 8.24 -11.76
CA SER A 24 0.22 7.35 -10.94
C SER A 24 -0.15 8.02 -9.61
N LEU A 25 0.81 8.69 -8.96
CA LEU A 25 0.56 9.46 -7.74
C LEU A 25 -0.43 10.60 -7.97
N ALA A 26 -0.26 11.38 -9.04
CA ALA A 26 -1.16 12.48 -9.39
C ALA A 26 -2.57 12.00 -9.79
N GLY A 27 -2.69 10.74 -10.21
CA GLY A 27 -3.95 10.10 -10.56
C GLY A 27 -4.74 9.56 -9.35
N LEU A 28 -4.14 9.49 -8.16
CA LEU A 28 -4.86 9.10 -6.95
C LEU A 28 -5.85 10.20 -6.55
N PRO A 29 -7.14 9.89 -6.32
CA PRO A 29 -8.07 10.88 -5.81
C PRO A 29 -7.64 11.36 -4.41
N PRO A 30 -7.65 12.66 -4.11
CA PRO A 30 -7.32 13.16 -2.78
C PRO A 30 -8.23 12.57 -1.70
N SER A 31 -7.71 12.51 -0.47
CA SER A 31 -8.43 12.06 0.72
C SER A 31 -8.96 10.63 0.58
N THR A 32 -8.14 9.72 0.05
CA THR A 32 -8.49 8.31 -0.12
C THR A 32 -7.61 7.42 0.74
N LEU A 33 -8.24 6.46 1.42
CA LEU A 33 -7.57 5.45 2.22
C LEU A 33 -7.37 4.19 1.38
N HIS A 34 -6.16 3.65 1.42
CA HIS A 34 -5.77 2.45 0.69
C HIS A 34 -5.12 1.41 1.60
N ILE A 35 -5.19 0.16 1.17
CA ILE A 35 -4.31 -0.91 1.62
C ILE A 35 -3.26 -1.15 0.54
N SER A 36 -1.99 -1.08 0.90
CA SER A 36 -0.85 -1.38 0.03
C SER A 36 -0.27 -2.75 0.36
N LEU A 37 -0.05 -3.58 -0.65
CA LEU A 37 0.55 -4.91 -0.51
C LEU A 37 1.95 -4.93 -1.11
N TYR A 38 2.87 -5.66 -0.47
CA TYR A 38 4.25 -5.83 -0.91
C TYR A 38 4.60 -7.31 -0.93
N ILE A 39 5.28 -7.79 -1.97
CA ILE A 39 5.78 -9.17 -2.01
C ILE A 39 6.87 -9.37 -0.94
N ARG A 40 6.94 -10.58 -0.39
CA ARG A 40 7.91 -10.95 0.66
C ARG A 40 9.00 -11.90 0.21
N SER A 41 8.83 -12.46 -0.99
CA SER A 41 9.68 -13.51 -1.54
C SER A 41 9.75 -13.38 -3.06
N ASP A 42 10.82 -13.93 -3.62
CA ASP A 42 11.01 -14.08 -5.06
C ASP A 42 11.50 -15.52 -5.32
N PRO A 43 10.69 -16.40 -5.92
CA PRO A 43 9.36 -16.14 -6.45
C PRO A 43 8.30 -15.85 -5.36
N PRO A 44 7.26 -15.04 -5.64
CA PRO A 44 6.21 -14.74 -4.67
C PRO A 44 5.40 -15.98 -4.27
N LEU A 45 5.08 -16.08 -2.98
CA LEU A 45 4.16 -17.11 -2.45
C LEU A 45 2.72 -16.59 -2.45
N PRO A 46 1.71 -17.44 -2.79
CA PRO A 46 0.31 -17.05 -2.71
C PRO A 46 -0.08 -16.59 -1.31
N ASN A 47 -0.81 -15.48 -1.23
CA ASN A 47 -1.32 -14.87 0.01
C ASN A 47 -0.25 -14.42 1.02
N ASP A 48 1.03 -14.37 0.65
CA ASP A 48 2.13 -13.94 1.52
C ASP A 48 2.61 -12.53 1.16
N PHE A 49 1.97 -11.53 1.78
CA PHE A 49 2.26 -10.12 1.54
C PHE A 49 2.63 -9.40 2.83
N HIS A 50 3.47 -8.38 2.74
CA HIS A 50 3.53 -7.31 3.74
C HIS A 50 2.40 -6.31 3.44
N TRP A 51 1.81 -5.75 4.49
CA TRP A 51 0.62 -4.90 4.39
C TRP A 51 0.89 -3.56 5.08
N ALA A 52 0.39 -2.49 4.49
CA ALA A 52 0.39 -1.15 5.05
C ALA A 52 -0.91 -0.44 4.69
N PHE A 53 -1.33 0.53 5.50
CA PHE A 53 -2.29 1.54 5.05
C PHE A 53 -1.56 2.69 4.36
N TYR A 54 -2.25 3.33 3.42
CA TYR A 54 -1.83 4.59 2.84
C TYR A 54 -3.01 5.55 2.75
N LEU A 55 -3.02 6.59 3.59
CA LEU A 55 -3.97 7.69 3.49
C LEU A 55 -3.38 8.74 2.55
N HIS A 56 -3.85 8.74 1.30
CA HIS A 56 -3.49 9.75 0.33
C HIS A 56 -4.23 11.05 0.65
N LYS A 57 -3.49 12.09 1.04
CA LYS A 57 -4.03 13.43 1.31
C LYS A 57 -3.65 14.42 0.21
N GLY A 58 -2.97 13.92 -0.82
CA GLY A 58 -2.20 14.71 -1.73
C GLY A 58 -3.07 15.65 -2.55
N THR A 59 -2.59 16.86 -2.72
CA THR A 59 -3.12 17.80 -3.72
C THR A 59 -2.06 18.05 -4.78
N SER A 60 -2.38 18.80 -5.83
CA SER A 60 -1.40 19.18 -6.85
C SER A 60 -0.20 19.97 -6.29
N SER A 61 -0.37 20.68 -5.16
CA SER A 61 0.71 21.45 -4.51
C SER A 61 1.42 20.70 -3.38
N THR A 62 0.75 19.73 -2.77
CA THR A 62 1.31 18.88 -1.69
C THR A 62 1.09 17.41 -2.03
N PRO A 63 1.89 16.83 -2.94
CA PRO A 63 1.68 15.45 -3.35
C PRO A 63 1.99 14.49 -2.20
N GLY A 64 1.21 13.43 -2.07
CA GLY A 64 1.50 12.33 -1.15
C GLY A 64 0.48 12.10 -0.06
N GLY A 65 0.92 11.47 1.03
CA GLY A 65 0.05 11.00 2.09
C GLY A 65 0.82 10.48 3.29
N THR A 66 0.12 9.82 4.20
CA THR A 66 0.75 9.10 5.31
C THR A 66 0.63 7.62 5.07
N LYS A 67 1.75 6.90 5.18
CA LYS A 67 1.79 5.44 5.20
C LYS A 67 1.89 4.97 6.64
N TYR A 68 1.07 3.98 7.00
CA TYR A 68 1.02 3.39 8.33
C TYR A 68 1.28 1.89 8.22
N HIS A 69 2.26 1.37 8.97
CA HIS A 69 2.50 -0.06 9.02
C HIS A 69 2.98 -0.53 10.39
N ALA A 70 2.87 -1.84 10.61
CA ALA A 70 3.56 -2.54 11.68
C ALA A 70 4.63 -3.47 11.07
N ARG A 71 5.85 -3.44 11.61
CA ARG A 71 6.95 -4.30 11.16
C ARG A 71 7.62 -5.03 12.31
N GLY A 72 8.01 -6.28 12.06
CA GLY A 72 8.75 -7.09 13.02
C GLY A 72 10.22 -6.66 13.08
N ILE A 73 10.76 -6.49 14.28
CA ILE A 73 12.18 -6.19 14.56
C ILE A 73 12.61 -6.97 15.80
N GLY A 74 13.68 -7.77 15.68
CA GLY A 74 14.38 -8.36 16.83
C GLY A 74 13.51 -9.18 17.79
N GLY A 75 12.45 -9.84 17.29
CA GLY A 75 11.51 -10.63 18.10
C GLY A 75 10.27 -9.88 18.59
N GLY A 76 10.18 -8.57 18.35
CA GLY A 76 9.00 -7.75 18.63
C GLY A 76 8.46 -7.08 17.37
N TRP A 77 7.44 -6.25 17.56
CA TRP A 77 6.80 -5.45 16.54
C TRP A 77 6.88 -3.97 16.90
N ILE A 78 7.06 -3.12 15.90
CA ILE A 78 6.96 -1.67 16.03
C ILE A 78 5.99 -1.10 15.00
N ALA A 79 5.29 -0.04 15.38
CA ALA A 79 4.52 0.77 14.45
C ALA A 79 5.45 1.82 13.81
N ALA A 80 5.24 2.08 12.53
CA ALA A 80 5.94 3.14 11.80
C ALA A 80 4.94 3.85 10.87
N HIS A 81 4.92 5.18 11.03
CA HIS A 81 3.95 6.07 10.40
C HIS A 81 4.72 7.21 9.75
N GLU A 82 4.76 7.23 8.42
CA GLU A 82 5.64 8.11 7.66
C GLU A 82 4.88 8.92 6.61
N ALA A 83 5.15 10.23 6.54
CA ALA A 83 4.70 11.04 5.42
C ALA A 83 5.51 10.67 4.18
N THR A 84 4.84 10.41 3.06
CA THR A 84 5.49 10.00 1.82
C THR A 84 4.75 10.50 0.58
N ALA A 85 5.52 11.05 -0.36
CA ALA A 85 5.12 11.26 -1.75
C ALA A 85 5.65 10.15 -2.66
N GLY A 86 6.36 9.16 -2.10
CA GLY A 86 7.11 8.14 -2.83
C GLY A 86 6.48 6.76 -2.84
N ILE A 87 5.18 6.61 -2.56
CA ILE A 87 4.54 5.29 -2.42
C ILE A 87 4.80 4.38 -3.64
N PHE A 88 4.71 4.90 -4.86
CA PHE A 88 4.98 4.15 -6.10
C PHE A 88 6.47 3.85 -6.37
N THR A 89 7.38 4.40 -5.56
CA THR A 89 8.83 4.16 -5.66
C THR A 89 9.31 3.10 -4.67
N GLU A 90 8.43 2.61 -3.81
CA GLU A 90 8.79 1.65 -2.78
C GLU A 90 9.15 0.29 -3.38
N ASN A 91 10.23 -0.28 -2.86
CA ASN A 91 10.66 -1.62 -3.24
C ASN A 91 9.57 -2.64 -2.89
N PHE A 92 9.42 -3.65 -3.74
CA PHE A 92 8.48 -4.75 -3.57
C PHE A 92 7.00 -4.37 -3.51
N LEU A 93 6.63 -3.10 -3.71
CA LEU A 93 5.22 -2.72 -3.84
C LEU A 93 4.59 -3.56 -4.96
N CYS A 94 3.49 -4.21 -4.63
CA CYS A 94 2.73 -5.08 -5.52
C CYS A 94 1.52 -4.33 -6.07
N VAL A 95 0.68 -3.78 -5.20
CA VAL A 95 -0.56 -3.09 -5.57
C VAL A 95 -0.96 -2.13 -4.45
N ILE A 96 -1.64 -1.04 -4.81
CA ILE A 96 -2.33 -0.14 -3.87
C ILE A 96 -3.84 -0.26 -4.12
N ILE A 97 -4.62 -0.57 -3.09
CA ILE A 97 -6.05 -0.87 -3.21
C ILE A 97 -6.83 0.18 -2.44
N GLN A 98 -7.58 1.03 -3.14
CA GLN A 98 -8.45 2.02 -2.50
C GLN A 98 -9.60 1.31 -1.79
N ILE A 99 -9.77 1.60 -0.50
CA ILE A 99 -10.82 1.01 0.34
C ILE A 99 -11.86 2.02 0.80
N ALA A 100 -11.52 3.31 0.89
CA ALA A 100 -12.46 4.34 1.29
C ALA A 100 -12.08 5.74 0.80
N THR A 101 -13.04 6.66 0.82
CA THR A 101 -12.82 8.11 0.68
C THR A 101 -13.09 8.78 2.02
N ILE A 102 -12.07 9.42 2.57
CA ILE A 102 -12.11 10.05 3.89
C ILE A 102 -12.45 11.53 3.74
N ARG A 103 -13.35 12.04 4.56
CA ARG A 103 -13.59 13.49 4.61
C ARG A 103 -12.34 14.19 5.16
N PRO A 104 -11.92 15.34 4.61
CA PRO A 104 -10.75 16.06 5.12
C PRO A 104 -10.82 16.38 6.62
N THR A 105 -12.01 16.69 7.13
CA THR A 105 -12.25 16.96 8.56
C THR A 105 -12.09 15.73 9.46
N ALA A 106 -12.07 14.52 8.90
CA ALA A 106 -11.88 13.28 9.63
C ALA A 106 -10.43 12.76 9.58
N HIS A 107 -9.50 13.46 8.89
CA HIS A 107 -8.12 12.98 8.74
C HIS A 107 -7.39 12.82 10.08
N GLU A 108 -7.60 13.74 11.03
CA GLU A 108 -7.00 13.65 12.37
C GLU A 108 -7.57 12.46 13.14
N HIS A 109 -8.89 12.27 13.12
CA HIS A 109 -9.55 11.09 13.73
C HIS A 109 -9.04 9.77 13.13
N VAL A 110 -8.85 9.71 11.82
CA VAL A 110 -8.26 8.52 11.17
C VAL A 110 -6.82 8.30 11.63
N ASP A 111 -6.01 9.35 11.78
CA ASP A 111 -4.64 9.22 12.29
C ASP A 111 -4.63 8.68 13.74
N GLU A 112 -5.55 9.15 14.59
CA GLU A 112 -5.74 8.62 15.94
C GLU A 112 -6.11 7.13 15.95
N ILE A 113 -7.03 6.71 15.08
CA ILE A 113 -7.40 5.30 14.93
C ILE A 113 -6.21 4.46 14.47
N MET A 114 -5.45 4.94 13.47
CA MET A 114 -4.26 4.25 12.95
C MET A 114 -3.20 4.03 14.04
N ARG A 115 -3.06 4.98 14.98
CA ARG A 115 -2.09 4.94 16.09
C ARG A 115 -2.62 4.25 17.35
N SER A 116 -3.89 3.86 17.36
CA SER A 116 -4.57 3.35 18.56
C SER A 116 -3.94 2.08 19.15
N CYS A 117 -3.20 1.32 18.33
CA CYS A 117 -2.51 0.09 18.75
C CYS A 117 -1.01 0.28 19.04
N ASP A 118 -0.44 1.48 18.86
CA ASP A 118 1.02 1.70 18.91
C ASP A 118 1.65 1.21 20.22
N LYS A 119 0.98 1.46 21.36
CA LYS A 119 1.48 1.10 22.70
C LYS A 119 1.24 -0.36 23.08
N SER A 120 0.31 -1.04 22.41
CA SER A 120 -0.13 -2.40 22.75
C SER A 120 0.17 -3.42 21.65
N LEU A 121 0.98 -3.04 20.65
CA LEU A 121 1.23 -3.84 19.45
C LEU A 121 1.74 -5.25 19.76
N ASN A 122 2.69 -5.35 20.70
CA ASN A 122 3.29 -6.62 21.12
C ASN A 122 2.38 -7.44 22.06
N SER A 123 1.27 -6.87 22.53
CA SER A 123 0.26 -7.58 23.32
C SER A 123 -0.84 -8.18 22.46
N ILE A 124 -0.87 -7.89 21.15
CA ILE A 124 -1.84 -8.46 20.21
C ILE A 124 -1.44 -9.93 19.95
N PRO A 125 -2.31 -10.91 20.26
CA PRO A 125 -1.99 -12.32 20.03
C PRO A 125 -1.74 -12.61 18.55
N GLY A 126 -0.62 -13.29 18.25
CA GLY A 126 -0.28 -13.67 16.87
C GLY A 126 -0.02 -12.48 15.95
N ILE A 127 0.42 -11.34 16.49
CA ILE A 127 0.62 -10.10 15.74
C ILE A 127 1.48 -10.33 14.48
N THR A 128 0.93 -9.83 13.37
CA THR A 128 1.58 -9.68 12.08
C THR A 128 1.17 -8.33 11.48
N CYS A 129 1.82 -7.86 10.41
CA CYS A 129 1.34 -6.66 9.73
C CYS A 129 -0.11 -6.83 9.23
N ARG A 130 -0.49 -8.03 8.77
CA ARG A 130 -1.88 -8.34 8.36
C ARG A 130 -2.82 -8.26 9.55
N VAL A 131 -2.50 -8.93 10.66
CA VAL A 131 -3.32 -8.88 11.89
C VAL A 131 -3.46 -7.45 12.41
N TRP A 132 -2.40 -6.64 12.36
CA TRP A 132 -2.45 -5.23 12.71
C TRP A 132 -3.41 -4.44 11.80
N ILE A 133 -3.32 -4.62 10.47
CA ILE A 133 -4.23 -3.99 9.50
C ILE A 133 -5.67 -4.35 9.81
N LEU A 134 -5.99 -5.63 10.02
CA LEU A 134 -7.37 -6.07 10.30
C LEU A 134 -7.87 -5.55 11.65
N THR A 135 -6.99 -5.43 12.64
CA THR A 135 -7.31 -4.86 13.96
C THR A 135 -7.67 -3.37 13.86
N VAL A 136 -6.87 -2.59 13.12
CA VAL A 136 -7.13 -1.17 12.89
C VAL A 136 -8.35 -0.98 11.97
N LEU A 137 -8.50 -1.82 10.94
CA LEU A 137 -9.66 -1.82 10.05
C LEU A 137 -10.96 -2.06 10.82
N ARG A 138 -10.97 -2.96 11.81
CA ARG A 138 -12.14 -3.16 12.68
C ARG A 138 -12.55 -1.85 13.35
N ARG A 139 -11.61 -1.10 13.92
CA ARG A 139 -11.90 0.20 14.52
C ARG A 139 -12.41 1.21 13.50
N LEU A 140 -11.83 1.25 12.30
CA LEU A 140 -12.33 2.12 11.22
C LEU A 140 -13.77 1.78 10.83
N VAL A 141 -14.14 0.50 10.84
CA VAL A 141 -15.52 0.05 10.59
C VAL A 141 -16.45 0.41 11.73
N ASP A 142 -16.04 0.15 12.98
CA ASP A 142 -16.84 0.45 14.18
C ASP A 142 -17.10 1.97 14.32
N GLU A 143 -16.15 2.80 13.91
CA GLU A 143 -16.24 4.27 13.87
C GLU A 143 -16.97 4.81 12.62
N GLY A 144 -17.43 3.93 11.72
CA GLY A 144 -18.13 4.32 10.50
C GLY A 144 -17.27 5.07 9.48
N VAL A 145 -15.94 4.94 9.55
CA VAL A 145 -15.00 5.54 8.60
C VAL A 145 -14.87 4.72 7.33
N VAL A 146 -14.92 3.39 7.46
CA VAL A 146 -14.89 2.43 6.34
C VAL A 146 -16.10 1.52 6.46
N HIS A 147 -16.82 1.29 5.39
CA HIS A 147 -17.91 0.33 5.35
C HIS A 147 -17.48 -0.90 4.55
N CYS A 148 -17.32 -2.04 5.21
CA CYS A 148 -17.01 -3.32 4.56
C CYS A 148 -17.34 -4.50 5.46
N ASP A 149 -17.43 -5.70 4.86
CA ASP A 149 -17.13 -6.93 5.58
C ASP A 149 -15.61 -7.14 5.57
N ILE A 150 -15.00 -7.27 6.75
CA ILE A 150 -13.54 -7.36 6.88
C ILE A 150 -12.99 -8.65 6.25
N GLY A 151 -13.73 -9.76 6.37
CA GLY A 151 -13.30 -11.04 5.80
C GLY A 151 -13.34 -11.03 4.28
N GLU A 152 -14.38 -10.43 3.70
CA GLU A 152 -14.46 -10.24 2.25
C GLU A 152 -13.41 -9.24 1.75
N LEU A 153 -13.16 -8.15 2.48
CA LEU A 153 -12.10 -7.19 2.10
C LEU A 153 -10.70 -7.82 2.17
N GLU A 154 -10.42 -8.65 3.17
CA GLU A 154 -9.15 -9.40 3.24
C GLU A 154 -8.99 -10.31 2.02
N LYS A 155 -10.02 -11.07 1.64
CA LYS A 155 -10.01 -11.92 0.44
C LYS A 155 -9.82 -11.11 -0.84
N ASP A 156 -10.50 -9.98 -0.97
CA ASP A 156 -10.39 -9.08 -2.13
C ASP A 156 -8.95 -8.55 -2.26
N CYS A 157 -8.36 -8.09 -1.16
CA CYS A 157 -6.96 -7.64 -1.13
C CYS A 157 -5.99 -8.77 -1.52
N LEU A 158 -6.17 -9.96 -0.97
CA LEU A 158 -5.36 -11.13 -1.31
C LEU A 158 -5.51 -11.52 -2.80
N GLY A 159 -6.70 -11.41 -3.36
CA GLY A 159 -6.98 -11.61 -4.78
C GLY A 159 -6.14 -10.69 -5.66
N PHE A 160 -6.20 -9.37 -5.41
CA PHE A 160 -5.37 -8.39 -6.12
C PHE A 160 -3.87 -8.63 -5.91
N GLY A 161 -3.46 -8.97 -4.69
CA GLY A 161 -2.07 -9.29 -4.37
C GLY A 161 -1.54 -10.45 -5.21
N ASN A 162 -2.29 -11.55 -5.29
CA ASN A 162 -1.91 -12.72 -6.09
C ASN A 162 -1.88 -12.39 -7.59
N GLU A 163 -2.88 -11.66 -8.09
CA GLU A 163 -2.98 -11.23 -9.49
C GLU A 163 -1.75 -10.44 -9.95
N HIS A 164 -1.23 -9.55 -9.10
CA HIS A 164 -0.12 -8.65 -9.45
C HIS A 164 1.25 -9.08 -8.91
N SER A 165 1.32 -10.18 -8.14
CA SER A 165 2.57 -10.63 -7.51
C SER A 165 3.69 -10.92 -8.51
N ALA A 166 3.37 -11.54 -9.65
CA ALA A 166 4.34 -11.86 -10.69
C ALA A 166 4.94 -10.61 -11.34
N THR A 167 4.12 -9.61 -11.68
CA THR A 167 4.60 -8.34 -12.25
C THR A 167 5.34 -7.50 -11.20
N ALA A 168 4.98 -7.66 -9.92
CA ALA A 168 5.74 -7.12 -8.81
C ALA A 168 7.17 -7.69 -8.74
N SER A 169 7.32 -9.02 -8.77
CA SER A 169 8.63 -9.70 -8.79
C SER A 169 9.46 -9.31 -10.02
N ALA A 170 8.83 -9.23 -11.20
CA ALA A 170 9.47 -8.77 -12.44
C ALA A 170 9.82 -7.26 -12.49
N ASN A 171 9.50 -6.50 -11.44
CA ASN A 171 9.71 -5.06 -11.34
C ASN A 171 9.07 -4.23 -12.48
N GLU A 172 7.90 -4.65 -12.96
CA GLU A 172 7.12 -3.88 -13.96
C GLU A 172 6.54 -2.58 -13.36
N GLN A 173 6.83 -1.45 -14.00
CA GLN A 173 6.47 -0.11 -13.49
C GLN A 173 5.48 0.63 -14.43
N PRO A 174 4.50 1.38 -13.88
CA PRO A 174 4.24 1.60 -12.45
C PRO A 174 3.44 0.44 -11.83
N ARG A 175 3.44 0.36 -10.49
CA ARG A 175 2.59 -0.60 -9.78
C ARG A 175 1.11 -0.24 -9.92
N PRO A 176 0.22 -1.24 -10.05
CA PRO A 176 -1.20 -1.02 -10.26
C PRO A 176 -1.88 -0.35 -9.06
N VAL A 177 -2.94 0.40 -9.37
CA VAL A 177 -3.92 0.91 -8.40
C VAL A 177 -5.22 0.18 -8.67
N ALA A 178 -5.76 -0.45 -7.65
CA ALA A 178 -7.06 -1.10 -7.67
C ALA A 178 -8.05 -0.34 -6.78
N LYS A 179 -9.35 -0.58 -6.99
CA LYS A 179 -10.41 -0.18 -6.06
C LYS A 179 -11.04 -1.45 -5.53
N SER A 180 -11.20 -1.55 -4.21
CA SER A 180 -11.87 -2.69 -3.62
C SER A 180 -13.30 -2.82 -4.15
N ARG A 181 -13.72 -4.07 -4.32
CA ARG A 181 -15.06 -4.43 -4.80
C ARG A 181 -16.08 -4.53 -3.66
N VAL A 182 -15.62 -4.48 -2.42
CA VAL A 182 -16.40 -4.84 -1.22
C VAL A 182 -16.28 -3.81 -0.08
N SER A 183 -15.77 -2.60 -0.35
CA SER A 183 -15.64 -1.54 0.65
C SER A 183 -15.98 -0.14 0.14
N SER A 184 -16.19 0.80 1.07
CA SER A 184 -16.39 2.23 0.79
C SER A 184 -16.08 3.15 1.97
#